data_AF-A0A646KKR3-F1
#
_entry.id   AF-A0A646KKR3-F1
#
_cell.length_a   1.000
_cell.length_b   1.000
_cell.length_c   1.000
_cell.angle_alpha   90.00
_cell.angle_beta   90.00
_cell.angle_gamma   90.00
#
_symmetry.space_group_name_H-M   'P 1'
#
loop_
_entity.id
_entity.type
_entity.pdbx_description
1 polymer ?
#
loop_
_entity_poly.entity_id
_entity_poly.type
_entity_poly.pdbx_seq_one_letter_code
_entity_poly.pdbx_strand_id
1 'polypeptide(L)'
;MTVLTPALMETTAEAEGLLQQAARLEVDWYTARRMWFGSSGEPVTGPQAAGFLEAALGLLDREGWEPGSFGLWEVLAGPGDLAGVSVSVLELVICARTGAGAAAPRLWDTVPGRTVEQVRTLLLAGIAYARRHGPTAQHPALTP
;
A
#
# COMPACT_ATOMS: atom_id res chain seq x y z
N MET A 1 -31.14 10.34 -7.33
CA MET A 1 -30.15 9.57 -8.12
C MET A 1 -29.04 10.52 -8.52
N THR A 2 -27.90 10.47 -7.83
CA THR A 2 -26.74 11.28 -8.19
C THR A 2 -26.06 10.60 -9.37
N VAL A 3 -26.10 11.25 -10.54
CA VAL A 3 -25.41 10.75 -11.73
C VAL A 3 -23.93 11.06 -11.56
N LEU A 4 -23.09 10.03 -11.49
CA LEU A 4 -21.64 10.18 -11.44
C LEU A 4 -21.18 10.77 -12.78
N THR A 5 -20.34 11.81 -12.74
CA THR A 5 -19.80 12.46 -13.93
C THR A 5 -18.76 11.57 -14.64
N PRO A 6 -18.55 11.73 -15.97
CA PRO A 6 -17.60 10.93 -16.74
C PRO A 6 -16.17 10.96 -16.17
N ALA A 7 -15.69 12.12 -15.73
CA ALA A 7 -14.34 12.28 -15.17
C ALA A 7 -14.13 11.51 -13.84
N LEU A 8 -15.17 11.42 -13.01
CA LEU A 8 -15.12 10.61 -11.77
C LEU A 8 -15.09 9.11 -12.10
N MET A 9 -15.84 8.68 -13.12
CA MET A 9 -15.81 7.28 -13.57
C MET A 9 -14.46 6.89 -14.18
N GLU A 10 -13.85 7.78 -14.96
CA GLU A 10 -12.51 7.58 -15.54
C GLU A 10 -11.45 7.46 -14.44
N THR A 11 -11.45 8.37 -13.46
CA THR A 11 -10.55 8.31 -12.30
C THR A 11 -10.76 7.02 -11.49
N THR A 12 -12.01 6.56 -11.34
CA THR A 12 -12.32 5.32 -10.62
C THR A 12 -11.88 4.09 -11.41
N ALA A 13 -12.05 4.09 -12.73
CA ALA A 13 -11.63 3.00 -13.60
C ALA A 13 -10.09 2.91 -13.68
N GLU A 14 -9.39 4.05 -13.75
CA GLU A 14 -7.93 4.11 -13.66
C GLU A 14 -7.44 3.59 -12.31
N ALA A 15 -8.09 3.99 -11.21
CA ALA A 15 -7.77 3.48 -9.88
C ALA A 15 -7.99 1.96 -9.80
N GLU A 16 -9.13 1.43 -10.25
CA GLU A 16 -9.37 -0.03 -10.25
C GLU A 16 -8.37 -0.75 -11.16
N GLY A 17 -8.03 -0.17 -12.32
CA GLY A 17 -7.00 -0.70 -13.22
C GLY A 17 -5.64 -0.81 -12.56
N LEU A 18 -5.23 0.22 -11.80
CA LEU A 18 -4.01 0.20 -11.00
C LEU A 18 -4.04 -0.90 -9.93
N LEU A 19 -5.13 -1.02 -9.18
CA LEU A 19 -5.27 -2.04 -8.13
C LEU A 19 -5.24 -3.46 -8.72
N GLN A 20 -5.92 -3.66 -9.85
CA GLN A 20 -5.92 -4.94 -10.55
C GLN A 20 -4.53 -5.30 -11.09
N GLN A 21 -3.76 -4.31 -11.56
CA GLN A 21 -2.39 -4.52 -12.00
C GLN A 21 -1.47 -4.87 -10.84
N ALA A 22 -1.60 -4.21 -9.69
CA ALA A 22 -0.87 -4.57 -8.47
C ALA A 22 -1.21 -6.00 -8.02
N ALA A 23 -2.47 -6.40 -8.10
CA ALA A 23 -2.91 -7.76 -7.76
C ALA A 23 -2.37 -8.83 -8.71
N ARG A 24 -2.12 -8.48 -9.98
CA ARG A 24 -1.43 -9.38 -10.93
C ARG A 24 0.04 -9.55 -10.54
N LEU A 25 0.73 -8.44 -10.26
CA LEU A 25 2.13 -8.48 -9.82
C LEU A 25 2.31 -9.32 -8.55
N GLU A 26 1.39 -9.22 -7.59
CA GLU A 26 1.43 -10.04 -6.37
C GLU A 26 1.37 -11.54 -6.71
N VAL A 27 0.51 -11.95 -7.64
CA VAL A 27 0.41 -13.35 -8.08
C VAL A 27 1.66 -13.81 -8.82
N ASP A 28 2.26 -12.93 -9.63
CA ASP A 28 3.46 -13.25 -10.40
C ASP A 28 4.70 -13.36 -9.51
N TRP A 29 4.81 -12.52 -8.48
CA TRP A 29 5.94 -12.52 -7.55
C TRP A 29 5.84 -13.60 -6.49
N TYR A 30 4.63 -13.94 -6.06
CA TYR A 30 4.37 -14.88 -4.99
C TYR A 30 3.57 -16.08 -5.49
N THR A 31 4.23 -17.22 -5.60
CA THR A 31 3.66 -18.50 -6.08
C THR A 31 2.50 -19.04 -5.23
N ALA A 32 2.30 -18.52 -4.02
CA ALA A 32 1.17 -18.86 -3.16
C ALA A 32 0.32 -17.61 -2.90
N ARG A 33 -0.94 -17.63 -3.37
CA ARG A 33 -1.95 -16.63 -2.97
C ARG A 33 -2.20 -16.74 -1.46
N ARG A 34 -1.77 -15.71 -0.73
CA ARG A 34 -1.98 -15.47 0.71
C ARG A 34 -1.12 -16.39 1.59
N MET A 35 -0.25 -15.81 2.40
CA MET A 35 -0.66 -14.97 3.50
C MET A 35 0.34 -13.82 3.64
N TRP A 36 -0.18 -12.61 3.80
CA TRP A 36 0.59 -11.46 4.19
C TRP A 36 1.17 -11.77 5.58
N PHE A 37 2.32 -12.39 5.62
CA PHE A 37 3.03 -12.67 6.86
C PHE A 37 4.04 -11.57 7.06
N GLY A 38 4.12 -11.08 8.28
CA GLY A 38 5.26 -10.27 8.67
C GLY A 38 6.55 -11.07 8.64
N SER A 39 7.68 -10.38 8.82
CA SER A 39 8.98 -11.01 8.91
C SER A 39 9.09 -12.03 10.05
N SER A 40 8.22 -11.94 11.07
CA SER A 40 8.12 -12.92 12.16
C SER A 40 7.38 -14.22 11.77
N GLY A 41 6.65 -14.22 10.64
CA GLY A 41 5.71 -15.28 10.29
C GLY A 41 4.29 -15.10 10.85
N GLU A 42 4.00 -14.01 11.56
CA GLU A 42 2.64 -13.69 12.03
C GLU A 42 1.75 -13.17 10.89
N PRO A 43 0.49 -13.62 10.79
CA PRO A 43 -0.41 -13.18 9.73
C PRO A 43 -0.86 -11.74 9.95
N VAL A 44 -0.79 -10.96 8.88
CA VAL A 44 -1.30 -9.61 8.75
C VAL A 44 -2.51 -9.65 7.81
N THR A 45 -3.60 -9.04 8.23
CA THR A 45 -4.82 -8.93 7.42
C THR A 45 -4.81 -7.65 6.59
N GLY A 46 -5.58 -7.64 5.51
CA GLY A 46 -5.85 -6.45 4.70
C GLY A 46 -6.32 -5.26 5.54
N PRO A 47 -7.34 -5.43 6.42
CA PRO A 47 -7.77 -4.38 7.35
C PRO A 47 -6.68 -3.87 8.28
N GLN A 48 -5.80 -4.72 8.81
CA GLN A 48 -4.69 -4.28 9.67
C GLN A 48 -3.68 -3.41 8.91
N ALA A 49 -3.25 -3.85 7.73
CA ALA A 49 -2.32 -3.06 6.92
C ALA A 49 -2.96 -1.75 6.42
N ALA A 50 -4.24 -1.80 6.02
CA ALA A 50 -4.99 -0.60 5.65
C ALA A 50 -5.05 0.40 6.80
N GLY A 51 -5.38 -0.05 8.02
CA GLY A 51 -5.40 0.81 9.21
C GLY A 51 -4.02 1.37 9.55
N PHE A 52 -2.95 0.59 9.37
CA PHE A 52 -1.59 1.07 9.54
C PHE A 52 -1.22 2.16 8.53
N LEU A 53 -1.55 1.97 7.25
CA LEU A 53 -1.31 2.96 6.20
C LEU A 53 -2.18 4.22 6.39
N GLU A 54 -3.39 4.09 6.93
CA GLU A 54 -4.24 5.23 7.32
C GLU A 54 -3.61 6.03 8.46
N ALA A 55 -3.06 5.35 9.47
CA ALA A 55 -2.33 6.01 10.55
C ALA A 55 -1.07 6.72 10.01
N ALA A 56 -0.34 6.09 9.09
CA ALA A 56 0.81 6.69 8.41
C ALA A 56 0.43 7.94 7.61
N LEU A 57 -0.68 7.90 6.85
CA LEU A 57 -1.21 9.06 6.13
C LEU A 57 -1.62 10.18 7.08
N GLY A 58 -2.30 9.85 8.19
CA GLY A 58 -2.68 10.83 9.20
C GLY A 58 -1.47 11.49 9.87
N LEU A 59 -0.40 10.73 10.11
CA LEU A 59 0.86 11.25 10.63
C LEU A 59 1.54 12.18 9.62
N LEU A 60 1.62 11.76 8.35
CA LEU A 60 2.15 12.59 7.25
C LEU A 60 1.39 13.91 7.12
N ASP A 61 0.06 13.86 7.21
CA ASP A 61 -0.81 15.04 7.11
C ASP A 61 -0.63 16.01 8.29
N ARG A 62 -0.27 15.48 9.47
CA ARG A 62 -0.07 16.27 10.69
C ARG A 62 1.31 16.92 10.76
N GLU A 63 2.36 16.15 10.47
CA GLU A 63 3.75 16.62 10.59
C GLU A 63 4.24 17.32 9.30
N GLY A 64 3.54 17.13 8.19
CA GLY A 64 4.01 17.51 6.87
C GLY A 64 4.93 16.46 6.25
N TRP A 65 5.28 16.68 4.99
CA TRP A 65 6.23 15.84 4.26
C TRP A 65 7.41 16.69 3.80
N GLU A 66 8.62 16.19 4.03
CA GLU A 66 9.86 16.81 3.61
C GLU A 66 10.79 15.74 3.01
N PRO A 67 11.06 15.77 1.69
CA PRO A 67 11.86 14.73 1.05
C PRO A 67 13.25 14.62 1.69
N GLY A 68 13.60 13.41 2.15
CA GLY A 68 14.88 13.12 2.79
C GLY A 68 15.01 13.56 4.25
N SER A 69 14.00 14.22 4.81
CA SER A 69 13.94 14.67 6.22
C SER A 69 12.82 13.95 6.97
N PHE A 70 11.61 13.94 6.40
CA PHE A 70 10.44 13.27 6.96
C PHE A 70 9.49 12.76 5.87
N GLY A 71 9.28 11.45 5.81
CA GLY A 71 8.44 10.81 4.81
C GLY A 71 8.13 9.35 5.13
N LEU A 72 8.15 8.49 4.11
CA LEU A 72 7.75 7.09 4.22
C LEU A 72 8.63 6.27 5.16
N TRP A 73 9.87 6.71 5.40
CA TRP A 73 10.73 6.09 6.41
C TRP A 73 10.13 6.22 7.81
N GLU A 74 9.73 7.44 8.16
CA GLU A 74 9.26 7.82 9.49
C GLU A 74 7.81 7.37 9.69
N VAL A 75 6.93 7.61 8.71
CA VAL A 75 5.50 7.30 8.90
C VAL A 75 5.18 5.81 8.83
N LEU A 76 6.07 5.01 8.24
CA LEU A 76 5.97 3.55 8.24
C LEU A 76 6.89 2.92 9.30
N ALA A 77 7.43 3.71 10.23
CA ALA A 77 8.06 3.18 11.42
C ALA A 77 6.96 2.61 12.35
N GLY A 78 7.06 1.33 12.69
CA GLY A 78 6.03 0.65 13.45
C GLY A 78 6.36 -0.82 13.69
N PRO A 79 5.40 -1.63 14.17
CA PRO A 79 5.58 -3.05 14.38
C PRO A 79 6.12 -3.71 13.10
N GLY A 80 7.23 -4.44 13.22
CA GLY A 80 8.01 -4.89 12.06
C GLY A 80 7.21 -5.68 11.02
N ASP A 81 6.26 -6.49 11.47
CA ASP A 81 5.38 -7.29 10.62
C ASP A 81 4.42 -6.43 9.80
N LEU A 82 3.72 -5.50 10.45
CA LEU A 82 2.80 -4.58 9.79
C LEU A 82 3.54 -3.63 8.86
N ALA A 83 4.69 -3.10 9.31
CA ALA A 83 5.52 -2.22 8.51
C ALA A 83 6.05 -2.95 7.26
N GLY A 84 6.53 -4.18 7.40
CA GLY A 84 7.04 -4.99 6.29
C GLY A 84 5.98 -5.30 5.23
N VAL A 85 4.81 -5.76 5.67
CA VAL A 85 3.68 -6.03 4.76
C VAL A 85 3.22 -4.74 4.08
N SER A 86 3.11 -3.65 4.83
CA SER A 86 2.66 -2.36 4.28
C SER A 86 3.66 -1.79 3.26
N VAL A 87 4.96 -1.92 3.50
CA VAL A 87 5.99 -1.55 2.52
C VAL A 87 5.86 -2.40 1.25
N SER A 88 5.65 -3.70 1.38
CA SER A 88 5.46 -4.59 0.23
C SER A 88 4.22 -4.22 -0.60
N VAL A 89 3.13 -3.84 0.06
CA VAL A 89 1.93 -3.30 -0.60
C VAL A 89 2.24 -2.04 -1.39
N LEU A 90 2.98 -1.09 -0.81
CA LEU A 90 3.35 0.14 -1.51
C LEU A 90 4.30 -0.12 -2.69
N GLU A 91 5.20 -1.10 -2.57
CA GLU A 91 6.06 -1.52 -3.68
C GLU A 91 5.23 -2.05 -4.85
N LEU A 92 4.25 -2.92 -4.61
CA LEU A 92 3.36 -3.44 -5.65
C LEU A 92 2.62 -2.30 -6.36
N VAL A 93 2.12 -1.31 -5.62
CA VAL A 93 1.44 -0.15 -6.18
C VAL A 93 2.39 0.72 -7.02
N ILE A 94 3.62 0.95 -6.54
CA ILE A 94 4.63 1.70 -7.32
C ILE A 94 4.95 0.95 -8.61
N CYS A 95 5.20 -0.35 -8.54
CA CYS A 95 5.54 -1.17 -9.70
C CYS A 95 4.38 -1.23 -10.70
N ALA A 96 3.15 -1.39 -10.23
CA ALA A 96 1.95 -1.35 -11.06
C ALA A 96 1.78 -0.01 -11.78
N ARG A 97 2.10 1.10 -11.10
CA ARG A 97 1.99 2.46 -11.67
C ARG A 97 3.10 2.79 -12.66
N THR A 98 4.31 2.30 -12.42
CA THR A 98 5.52 2.73 -13.15
C THR A 98 6.01 1.73 -14.19
N GLY A 99 5.57 0.47 -14.10
CA GLY A 99 6.11 -0.64 -14.89
C GLY A 99 7.48 -1.15 -14.41
N ALA A 100 7.98 -0.65 -13.27
CA ALA A 100 9.21 -1.16 -12.67
C ALA A 100 9.04 -2.62 -12.19
N GLY A 101 10.12 -3.41 -12.25
CA GLY A 101 10.13 -4.80 -11.77
C GLY A 101 10.32 -4.94 -10.25
N ALA A 102 10.77 -3.88 -9.58
CA ALA A 102 10.90 -3.76 -8.13
C ALA A 102 10.98 -2.27 -7.76
N ALA A 103 10.61 -1.92 -6.53
CA ALA A 103 10.72 -0.56 -6.04
C ALA A 103 10.89 -0.53 -4.52
N ALA A 104 11.78 0.33 -4.03
CA ALA A 104 11.90 0.60 -2.59
C ALA A 104 11.04 1.82 -2.22
N PRO A 105 9.86 1.68 -1.57
CA PRO A 105 8.96 2.81 -1.33
C PRO A 105 9.63 3.94 -0.54
N ARG A 106 10.44 3.58 0.45
CA ARG A 106 11.19 4.50 1.32
C ARG A 106 12.35 5.24 0.64
N LEU A 107 12.74 4.83 -0.56
CA LEU A 107 13.66 5.59 -1.41
C LEU A 107 12.91 6.32 -2.53
N TRP A 108 11.74 5.79 -2.92
CA TRP A 108 10.91 6.37 -3.96
C TRP A 108 10.39 7.77 -3.61
N ASP A 109 10.11 8.02 -2.32
CA ASP A 109 9.65 9.32 -1.85
C ASP A 109 10.79 10.34 -1.71
N THR A 110 12.05 9.93 -1.63
CA THR A 110 13.20 10.86 -1.54
C THR A 110 13.71 11.35 -2.89
N VAL A 111 13.15 10.84 -4.00
CA VAL A 111 13.55 11.23 -5.36
C VAL A 111 13.30 12.73 -5.60
N PRO A 112 14.28 13.49 -6.14
CA PRO A 112 14.09 14.89 -6.47
C PRO A 112 12.87 15.14 -7.38
N GLY A 113 12.04 16.12 -7.02
CA GLY A 113 10.80 16.44 -7.75
C GLY A 113 9.58 15.61 -7.33
N ARG A 114 9.72 14.69 -6.37
CA ARG A 114 8.57 14.09 -5.67
C ARG A 114 7.76 15.19 -4.99
N THR A 115 6.44 15.01 -4.93
CA THR A 115 5.53 15.93 -4.21
C THR A 115 4.78 15.20 -3.11
N VAL A 116 4.30 15.96 -2.11
CA VAL A 116 3.48 15.43 -1.02
C VAL A 116 2.20 14.78 -1.54
N GLU A 117 1.58 15.34 -2.59
CA GLU A 117 0.37 14.77 -3.21
C GLU A 117 0.64 13.40 -3.82
N GLN A 118 1.83 13.20 -4.41
CA GLN A 118 2.23 11.90 -4.95
C GLN A 118 2.42 10.86 -3.83
N VAL A 119 3.02 11.25 -2.71
CA VAL A 119 3.20 10.39 -1.53
C VAL A 119 1.85 10.05 -0.90
N ARG A 120 0.96 11.03 -0.75
CA ARG A 120 -0.42 10.83 -0.26
C ARG A 120 -1.21 9.90 -1.17
N THR A 121 -1.12 10.11 -2.49
CA THR A 121 -1.77 9.25 -3.48
C THR A 121 -1.28 7.81 -3.41
N LEU A 122 0.02 7.61 -3.19
CA LEU A 122 0.59 6.29 -2.98
C LEU A 122 0.02 5.61 -1.72
N LEU A 123 -0.02 6.31 -0.58
CA LEU A 123 -0.61 5.79 0.66
C LEU A 123 -2.09 5.44 0.47
N LEU A 124 -2.87 6.31 -0.16
CA LEU A 124 -4.29 6.06 -0.46
C LEU A 124 -4.49 4.84 -1.35
N ALA A 125 -3.67 4.69 -2.40
CA ALA A 125 -3.71 3.51 -3.26
C ALA A 125 -3.34 2.23 -2.50
N GLY A 126 -2.34 2.28 -1.61
CA GLY A 126 -2.00 1.17 -0.72
C GLY A 126 -3.12 0.77 0.23
N ILE A 127 -3.81 1.75 0.84
CA ILE A 127 -4.99 1.55 1.70
C ILE A 127 -6.09 0.85 0.91
N ALA A 128 -6.40 1.36 -0.29
CA ALA A 128 -7.43 0.79 -1.16
C ALA A 128 -7.07 -0.65 -1.58
N TYR A 129 -5.81 -0.88 -1.97
CA TYR A 129 -5.31 -2.21 -2.30
C TYR A 129 -5.48 -3.20 -1.15
N ALA A 130 -5.03 -2.81 0.05
CA ALA A 130 -5.10 -3.67 1.23
C ALA A 130 -6.52 -4.04 1.62
N ARG A 131 -7.47 -3.10 1.52
CA ARG A 131 -8.89 -3.38 1.74
C ARG A 131 -9.48 -4.32 0.70
N ARG A 132 -9.10 -4.14 -0.56
CA ARG A 132 -9.72 -4.83 -1.70
C ARG A 132 -9.19 -6.25 -1.89
N HIS A 133 -7.88 -6.43 -1.76
CA HIS A 133 -7.18 -7.66 -2.13
C HIS A 133 -6.56 -8.39 -0.94
N GLY A 134 -6.34 -7.67 0.17
CA GLY A 134 -5.72 -8.23 1.37
C GLY A 134 -6.53 -9.38 2.00
N PRO A 135 -5.89 -10.25 2.81
CA PRO A 135 -6.58 -11.32 3.51
C PRO A 135 -7.61 -10.78 4.51
N THR A 136 -8.82 -11.37 4.54
CA THR A 136 -9.91 -10.94 5.43
C THR A 136 -10.00 -11.75 6.73
N ALA A 137 -9.46 -12.97 6.74
CA ALA A 137 -9.43 -13.82 7.91
C ALA A 137 -7.99 -13.93 8.44
N GLN A 138 -7.82 -13.72 9.73
CA GLN A 138 -6.71 -14.32 10.46
C GLN A 138 -6.99 -15.83 10.41
N HIS A 139 -6.11 -16.63 9.80
CA HIS A 139 -6.29 -18.08 9.80
C HIS A 139 -6.48 -18.52 11.27
N PRO A 140 -7.51 -19.29 11.64
CA PRO A 140 -7.56 -19.85 12.99
C PRO A 140 -6.27 -20.63 13.18
N ALA A 141 -5.56 -20.35 14.28
CA ALA A 141 -4.36 -21.08 14.65
C ALA A 141 -4.63 -22.57 14.47
N LEU A 142 -3.77 -23.25 13.71
CA LEU A 142 -3.74 -24.71 13.64
C LEU A 142 -3.77 -25.20 15.09
N THR A 143 -4.93 -25.70 15.51
CA THR A 143 -5.08 -26.29 16.84
C THR A 143 -4.37 -27.63 16.76
N PRO A 144 -3.41 -27.92 17.67
CA PRO A 144 -2.58 -29.11 17.60
C PRO A 144 -3.39 -30.42 17.71
#